data_AF-A0A3D2VDR6-F1
#
_entry.id   AF-A0A3D2VDR6-F1
#
_cell.length_a   1.000
_cell.length_b   1.000
_cell.length_c   1.000
_cell.angle_alpha   90.00
_cell.angle_beta   90.00
_cell.angle_gamma   90.00
#
_symmetry.space_group_name_H-M   'P 1'
#
loop_
_entity.id
_entity.type
_entity.pdbx_description
1 polymer ?
#
loop_
_entity_poly.entity_id
_entity_poly.type
_entity_poly.pdbx_seq_one_letter_code
_entity_poly.pdbx_strand_id
1 'polypeptide(L)'
;MSSREKSIRREYSAVYSQFDSPLFQKVRSEAFEEDIGQHSWVVAKDLREYLDWLVLSTADQILDFGCGPAGPLTYVVSQTGVKATG
;
A
#
# COMPACT_ATOMS: atom_id res chain seq x y z
N MET A 1 12.63 9.08 -24.62
CA MET A 1 12.69 7.74 -23.97
C MET A 1 13.21 6.72 -24.96
N SER A 2 14.21 5.94 -24.57
CA SER A 2 14.81 4.89 -25.38
C SER A 2 13.83 3.71 -25.60
N SER A 3 14.09 2.88 -26.61
CA SER A 3 13.28 1.67 -26.88
C SER A 3 13.25 0.72 -25.67
N ARG A 4 14.39 0.59 -24.96
CA ARG A 4 14.53 -0.22 -23.76
C ARG A 4 13.66 0.27 -22.61
N GLU A 5 13.63 1.58 -22.36
CA GLU A 5 12.79 2.18 -21.31
C GLU A 5 11.30 1.94 -21.56
N LYS A 6 10.86 1.99 -22.83
CA LYS A 6 9.47 1.69 -23.19
C LYS A 6 9.12 0.23 -22.93
N SER A 7 10.03 -0.72 -23.21
CA SER A 7 9.80 -2.14 -22.92
C SER A 7 9.66 -2.40 -21.43
N ILE A 8 10.58 -1.88 -20.62
CA ILE A 8 10.56 -2.05 -19.15
C ILE A 8 9.26 -1.51 -18.56
N ARG A 9 8.80 -0.33 -18.99
CA ARG A 9 7.52 0.22 -18.52
C ARG A 9 6.33 -0.65 -18.89
N ARG A 10 6.31 -1.19 -20.11
CA ARG A 10 5.22 -2.08 -20.55
C ARG A 10 5.20 -3.37 -19.72
N GLU A 11 6.36 -3.96 -19.48
CA GLU A 11 6.51 -5.17 -18.67
C GLU A 11 6.09 -4.93 -17.21
N TYR A 12 6.56 -3.83 -16.60
CA TYR A 12 6.17 -3.42 -15.26
C TYR A 12 4.64 -3.20 -15.17
N SER A 13 4.08 -2.45 -16.12
CA SER A 13 2.64 -2.21 -16.18
C SER A 13 1.85 -3.51 -16.34
N ALA A 14 2.31 -4.45 -17.17
CA ALA A 14 1.64 -5.73 -17.35
C ALA A 14 1.56 -6.52 -16.03
N VAL A 15 2.64 -6.54 -15.23
CA VAL A 15 2.68 -7.24 -13.94
C VAL A 15 1.70 -6.63 -12.92
N TYR A 16 1.61 -5.30 -12.84
CA TYR A 16 0.81 -4.63 -11.79
C TYR A 16 -0.60 -4.20 -12.22
N SER A 17 -0.92 -4.24 -13.52
CA SER A 17 -2.20 -3.73 -14.06
C SER A 17 -3.46 -4.40 -13.52
N GLN A 18 -3.35 -5.64 -13.04
CA GLN A 18 -4.49 -6.44 -12.57
C GLN A 18 -4.61 -6.47 -11.04
N PHE A 19 -3.72 -5.78 -10.32
CA PHE A 19 -3.67 -5.93 -8.87
C PHE A 19 -4.93 -5.40 -8.16
N ASP A 20 -5.58 -4.39 -8.74
CA ASP A 20 -6.87 -3.88 -8.25
C ASP A 20 -8.08 -4.57 -8.89
N SER A 21 -7.88 -5.68 -9.61
CA SER A 21 -9.02 -6.44 -10.13
C SER A 21 -9.83 -7.06 -8.99
N PRO A 22 -11.14 -7.28 -9.18
CA PRO A 22 -11.98 -7.92 -8.17
C PRO A 22 -11.48 -9.29 -7.73
N LEU A 23 -10.80 -10.03 -8.61
CA LEU A 23 -10.21 -11.33 -8.28
C LEU A 23 -9.06 -11.17 -7.28
N PHE A 24 -8.12 -10.25 -7.53
CA PHE A 24 -6.99 -10.02 -6.64
C PHE A 24 -7.43 -9.42 -5.30
N GLN A 25 -8.41 -8.50 -5.30
CA GLN A 25 -9.03 -7.98 -4.07
C GLN A 25 -9.65 -9.10 -3.22
N LYS A 26 -10.38 -10.02 -3.86
CA LYS A 26 -10.96 -11.19 -3.18
C LYS A 26 -9.88 -12.09 -2.58
N VAL A 27 -8.84 -12.42 -3.35
CA VAL A 27 -7.70 -13.23 -2.87
C VAL A 27 -7.01 -12.56 -1.68
N ARG A 28 -6.75 -11.23 -1.74
CA ARG A 28 -6.16 -10.51 -0.61
C ARG A 28 -7.06 -10.52 0.62
N SER A 29 -8.35 -10.29 0.45
CA SER A 29 -9.33 -10.31 1.55
C SER A 29 -9.38 -11.69 2.21
N GLU A 30 -9.31 -12.79 1.44
CA GLU A 30 -9.30 -14.15 1.98
C GLU A 30 -7.97 -14.52 2.64
N ALA A 31 -6.84 -14.03 2.12
CA ALA A 31 -5.51 -14.35 2.65
C ALA A 31 -5.12 -13.54 3.89
N PHE A 32 -5.57 -12.29 3.98
CA PHE A 32 -5.13 -11.32 4.99
C PHE A 32 -6.27 -10.80 5.87
N GLU A 33 -7.47 -11.39 5.76
CA GLU A 33 -8.72 -11.05 6.46
C GLU A 33 -9.30 -9.66 6.07
N GLU A 34 -8.45 -8.65 5.97
CA GLU A 34 -8.77 -7.27 5.59
C GLU A 34 -7.87 -6.83 4.43
N ASP A 35 -8.49 -6.52 3.29
CA ASP A 35 -7.79 -5.91 2.15
C ASP A 35 -7.62 -4.40 2.38
N ILE A 36 -6.37 -3.98 2.55
CA ILE A 36 -5.96 -2.58 2.69
C ILE A 36 -5.20 -2.09 1.45
N GLY A 37 -5.34 -2.78 0.31
CA GLY A 37 -4.63 -2.45 -0.93
C GLY A 37 -3.14 -2.79 -0.87
N GLN A 38 -2.75 -3.74 -0.02
CA GLN A 38 -1.35 -4.13 0.15
C GLN A 38 -0.83 -4.93 -1.05
N HIS A 39 0.29 -4.49 -1.62
CA HIS A 39 1.11 -5.29 -2.53
C HIS A 39 2.21 -6.09 -1.80
N SER A 40 2.32 -5.88 -0.49
CA SER A 40 3.26 -6.55 0.41
C SER A 40 2.55 -7.59 1.29
N TRP A 41 3.26 -8.13 2.27
CA TRP A 41 2.76 -9.10 3.25
C TRP A 41 2.24 -8.43 4.53
N VAL A 42 2.12 -7.10 4.54
CA VAL A 42 1.64 -6.34 5.69
C VAL A 42 0.14 -6.58 5.87
N VAL A 43 -0.27 -6.84 7.10
CA VAL A 43 -1.69 -7.02 7.45
C VAL A 43 -2.19 -5.85 8.29
N ALA A 44 -3.48 -5.55 8.17
CA ALA A 44 -4.11 -4.42 8.85
C ALA A 44 -4.00 -4.51 10.37
N LYS A 45 -4.08 -5.73 10.92
CA LYS A 45 -3.92 -6.00 12.36
C LYS A 45 -2.57 -5.50 12.88
N ASP A 46 -1.47 -5.90 12.24
CA ASP A 46 -0.11 -5.55 12.65
C ASP A 46 0.11 -4.04 12.52
N LEU A 47 -0.41 -3.41 11.45
CA LEU A 47 -0.35 -1.96 11.31
C LEU A 47 -1.04 -1.25 12.47
N ARG A 48 -2.24 -1.67 12.87
CA ARG A 48 -2.93 -1.06 14.02
C ARG A 48 -2.09 -1.18 15.30
N GLU A 49 -1.49 -2.33 15.56
CA GLU A 49 -0.60 -2.54 16.71
C GLU A 49 0.62 -1.61 16.66
N TYR A 50 1.22 -1.40 15.49
CA TYR A 50 2.32 -0.45 15.33
C TYR A 50 1.90 1.00 15.57
N LEU A 51 0.69 1.38 15.12
CA LEU A 51 0.16 2.73 15.34
C LEU A 51 -0.09 2.98 16.83
N ASP A 52 -0.56 1.99 17.57
CA ASP A 52 -0.74 2.07 19.03
C ASP A 52 0.61 2.29 19.75
N TRP A 53 1.70 1.69 19.25
CA TRP A 53 3.04 1.90 19.81
C TRP A 53 3.64 3.26 19.47
N LEU A 54 3.37 3.79 18.27
CA LEU A 54 3.94 5.05 17.80
C LEU A 54 3.25 6.27 18.41
N VAL A 55 2.00 6.13 18.89
CA VAL A 55 1.21 7.20 19.55
C VAL A 55 1.22 8.48 18.70
N LEU A 56 0.90 8.32 17.42
CA LEU A 56 0.95 9.41 16.45
C LEU A 56 -0.14 10.45 16.70
N SER A 57 0.18 11.70 16.37
CA SER A 57 -0.75 12.83 16.34
C SER A 57 -0.85 13.42 14.94
N THR A 58 -1.88 14.24 14.70
CA THR A 58 -2.06 14.94 13.40
C THR A 58 -0.97 15.96 13.10
N ALA A 59 -0.09 16.28 14.06
CA ALA A 59 1.09 17.12 13.86
C ALA A 59 2.28 16.34 13.27
N ASP A 60 2.28 15.01 13.37
CA ASP A 60 3.35 14.14 12.89
C ASP A 60 3.25 13.90 11.37
N GLN A 61 4.36 13.42 10.79
CA GLN A 61 4.44 13.09 9.37
C GLN A 61 5.06 11.72 9.15
N ILE A 62 4.48 10.95 8.22
CA ILE A 62 5.00 9.64 7.80
C ILE A 62 5.59 9.73 6.38
N LEU A 63 6.73 9.07 6.18
CA LEU A 63 7.29 8.78 4.86
C LEU A 63 7.24 7.26 4.64
N ASP A 64 6.51 6.81 3.61
CA ASP A 64 6.49 5.41 3.18
C ASP A 64 7.46 5.18 2.03
N PHE A 65 8.64 4.65 2.35
CA PHE A 65 9.65 4.36 1.35
C PHE A 65 9.37 3.02 0.66
N GLY A 66 9.03 3.07 -0.62
CA GLY A 66 8.59 1.87 -1.35
C GLY A 66 7.09 1.61 -1.24
N CYS A 67 6.28 2.66 -1.12
CA CYS A 67 4.84 2.60 -0.89
C CYS A 67 4.03 1.85 -1.96
N GLY A 68 4.61 1.60 -3.14
CA GLY A 68 3.90 1.01 -4.26
C GLY A 68 2.69 1.88 -4.67
N PRO A 69 1.46 1.35 -4.69
CA PRO A 69 0.24 2.14 -4.89
C PRO A 69 -0.29 2.80 -3.61
N ALA A 70 0.45 2.73 -2.49
CA ALA A 70 0.16 3.41 -1.24
C ALA A 70 -1.12 2.95 -0.52
N GLY A 71 -1.60 1.72 -0.75
CA GLY A 71 -2.73 1.14 -0.01
C GLY A 71 -2.51 1.15 1.51
N PRO A 72 -1.45 0.50 2.03
CA PRO A 72 -1.12 0.52 3.46
C PRO A 72 -0.91 1.93 4.04
N LEU A 73 -0.28 2.85 3.29
CA LEU A 73 -0.11 4.24 3.72
C LEU A 73 -1.46 4.96 3.84
N THR A 74 -2.33 4.79 2.86
CA THR A 74 -3.68 5.38 2.86
C THR A 74 -4.51 4.83 4.01
N TYR A 75 -4.36 3.53 4.30
CA TYR A 75 -4.95 2.91 5.49
C TYR A 75 -4.46 3.60 6.77
N VAL A 76 -3.15 3.75 6.97
CA VAL A 76 -2.58 4.45 8.14
C VAL A 76 -3.10 5.88 8.28
N VAL A 77 -3.15 6.65 7.19
CA VAL A 77 -3.69 8.02 7.20
C VAL A 77 -5.16 8.01 7.61
N SER A 78 -5.95 7.04 7.15
CA SER A 78 -7.37 6.92 7.54
C SER A 78 -7.57 6.61 9.02
N GLN A 79 -6.63 5.88 9.65
CA GLN A 79 -6.71 5.50 11.06
C GLN A 79 -6.25 6.62 12.01
N THR A 80 -5.36 7.51 11.55
CA THR A 80 -4.65 8.46 12.42
C THR A 80 -4.87 9.93 12.10
N GLY A 81 -5.25 10.26 10.87
CA GLY A 81 -5.33 11.64 10.38
C GLY A 81 -3.97 12.33 10.20
N VAL A 82 -2.85 11.60 10.28
CA VAL A 82 -1.52 12.17 10.05
C VAL A 82 -1.32 12.57 8.59
N LYS A 83 -0.37 13.48 8.34
CA LYS A 83 0.11 13.73 6.98
C LYS A 83 1.08 12.63 6.58
N ALA A 84 1.00 12.19 5.33
CA ALA A 84 1.91 11.17 4.81
C ALA A 84 2.37 11.47 3.39
N THR A 85 3.58 11.02 3.07
CA THR A 85 4.17 11.03 1.72
C THR A 85 4.57 9.61 1.35
N GLY A 86 4.31 9.21 0.11
CA GLY A 86 4.69 7.93 -0.48
C GLY A 86 5.16 8.11 -1.91
#